data_AF-A0A948L467-F1
#
_entry.id   AF-A0A948L467-F1
#
_cell.length_a   1.000
_cell.length_b   1.000
_cell.length_c   1.000
_cell.angle_alpha   90.00
_cell.angle_beta   90.00
_cell.angle_gamma   90.00
#
_symmetry.space_group_name_H-M   'P 1'
#
loop_
_entity.id
_entity.type
_entity.pdbx_description
1 polymer ?
#
loop_
_entity_poly.entity_id
_entity_poly.type
_entity_poly.pdbx_seq_one_letter_code
_entity_poly.pdbx_strand_id
1 'polypeptide(L)'
;MAPIRRRMAIGIFASVKDAQNAISRLDALGIRRHECFALPADQAPAGLVPHGPDQEPVDLRNPDLPAAGHIMLRVYLETVRDEQLVAGALLESPAESVQLHDVNPPRTALH
;
A
#
# COMPACT_ATOMS: atom_id res chain seq x y z
N MET A 1 23.77 -15.17 -7.31
CA MET A 1 22.36 -15.03 -6.89
C MET A 1 21.93 -13.60 -7.22
N ALA A 2 20.91 -13.42 -8.07
CA ALA A 2 20.41 -12.07 -8.37
C ALA A 2 19.76 -11.48 -7.10
N PRO A 3 19.92 -10.16 -6.83
CA PRO A 3 19.28 -9.54 -5.68
C PRO A 3 17.75 -9.65 -5.83
N ILE A 4 17.08 -10.09 -4.77
CA ILE A 4 15.63 -10.10 -4.69
C ILE A 4 15.17 -8.64 -4.71
N ARG A 5 14.74 -8.14 -5.88
CA ARG A 5 14.10 -6.83 -5.99
C ARG A 5 12.78 -6.92 -5.25
N ARG A 6 12.68 -6.24 -4.12
CA ARG A 6 11.39 -6.07 -3.43
C ARG A 6 10.62 -4.99 -4.18
N ARG A 7 9.33 -5.19 -4.36
CA ARG A 7 8.45 -4.19 -4.97
C ARG A 7 7.39 -3.79 -3.98
N MET A 8 6.81 -2.63 -4.18
CA MET A 8 5.71 -2.14 -3.36
C MET A 8 4.63 -1.58 -4.26
N ALA A 9 3.40 -2.06 -4.07
CA ALA A 9 2.23 -1.44 -4.65
C ALA A 9 1.64 -0.45 -3.66
N ILE A 10 1.18 0.69 -4.16
CA ILE A 10 0.46 1.70 -3.38
C ILE A 10 -0.91 1.88 -4.02
N GLY A 11 -1.97 1.65 -3.26
CA GLY A 11 -3.35 1.99 -3.63
C GLY A 11 -3.87 3.13 -2.78
N ILE A 12 -4.49 4.14 -3.40
CA ILE A 12 -5.14 5.26 -2.71
C ILE A 12 -6.65 5.11 -2.81
N PHE A 13 -7.36 5.22 -1.69
CA PHE A 13 -8.79 5.03 -1.60
C PHE A 13 -9.47 6.26 -0.98
N ALA A 14 -10.64 6.62 -1.50
CA ALA A 14 -11.45 7.73 -0.98
C ALA A 14 -12.11 7.42 0.38
N SER A 15 -12.09 6.16 0.84
CA SER A 15 -12.71 5.78 2.11
C SER A 15 -12.01 4.61 2.81
N VAL A 16 -12.15 4.56 4.14
CA VAL A 16 -11.74 3.43 4.98
C VAL A 16 -12.42 2.14 4.54
N LYS A 17 -13.72 2.20 4.20
CA LYS A 17 -14.49 1.03 3.78
C LYS A 17 -13.91 0.40 2.50
N ASP A 18 -13.53 1.24 1.54
CA ASP A 18 -12.95 0.78 0.27
C ASP A 18 -11.58 0.15 0.47
N ALA A 19 -10.73 0.77 1.30
CA ALA A 19 -9.44 0.21 1.68
C ALA A 19 -9.59 -1.13 2.43
N GLN A 20 -10.53 -1.24 3.37
CA GLN A 20 -10.83 -2.50 4.09
C GLN A 20 -11.30 -3.61 3.14
N ASN A 21 -12.12 -3.29 2.14
CA ASN A 21 -12.55 -4.25 1.13
C ASN A 21 -11.37 -4.74 0.29
N ALA A 22 -10.48 -3.83 -0.13
CA ALA A 22 -9.26 -4.19 -0.84
C ALA A 22 -8.35 -5.09 0.01
N ILE A 23 -8.14 -4.77 1.29
CA ILE A 23 -7.37 -5.60 2.23
C ILE A 23 -7.98 -6.99 2.36
N SER A 24 -9.30 -7.09 2.48
CA SER A 24 -10.00 -8.38 2.59
C SER A 24 -9.78 -9.27 1.36
N ARG A 25 -9.74 -8.66 0.17
CA ARG A 25 -9.38 -9.36 -1.08
C ARG A 25 -7.93 -9.80 -1.08
N LEU A 26 -7.00 -8.93 -0.66
CA LEU A 26 -5.58 -9.25 -0.56
C LEU A 26 -5.33 -10.41 0.41
N ASP A 27 -5.98 -10.41 1.57
CA ASP A 27 -5.91 -11.50 2.55
C ASP A 27 -6.44 -12.82 1.97
N ALA A 28 -7.53 -12.80 1.21
CA ALA A 28 -8.06 -13.98 0.53
C ALA A 28 -7.08 -14.54 -0.53
N LEU A 29 -6.23 -13.69 -1.09
CA LEU A 29 -5.14 -14.06 -2.01
C LEU A 29 -3.86 -14.49 -1.28
N GLY A 30 -3.83 -14.44 0.06
CA GLY A 30 -2.68 -14.79 0.89
C GLY A 30 -1.67 -13.65 1.06
N ILE A 31 -1.98 -12.43 0.62
CA ILE A 31 -1.10 -11.26 0.70
C ILE A 31 -1.30 -10.56 2.05
N ARG A 32 -0.39 -10.83 3.00
CA ARG A 32 -0.51 -10.33 4.38
C ARG A 32 0.40 -9.15 4.73
N ARG A 33 1.39 -8.84 3.89
CA ARG A 33 2.34 -7.75 4.14
C ARG A 33 1.82 -6.45 3.55
N HIS A 34 1.01 -5.75 4.33
CA HIS A 34 0.48 -4.45 3.96
C HIS A 34 0.45 -3.48 5.14
N GLU A 35 0.50 -2.20 4.85
CA GLU A 35 0.45 -1.10 5.80
C GLU A 35 -0.57 -0.08 5.31
N CYS A 36 -1.37 0.49 6.21
CA CYS A 36 -2.36 1.49 5.88
C CYS A 36 -1.97 2.82 6.50
N PHE A 37 -2.21 3.93 5.80
CA PHE A 37 -1.93 5.27 6.30
C PHE A 37 -3.13 6.16 6.00
N ALA A 38 -3.54 6.93 7.00
CA ALA A 38 -4.50 8.00 6.81
C ALA A 38 -3.81 9.19 6.14
N LEU A 39 -4.42 9.72 5.07
CA LEU A 39 -3.97 10.91 4.39
C LEU A 39 -4.96 12.06 4.59
N PRO A 40 -4.47 13.31 4.72
CA PRO A 40 -5.34 14.47 4.74
C PRO A 40 -6.13 14.59 3.43
N ALA A 41 -7.34 15.14 3.50
CA ALA A 41 -8.21 15.33 2.33
C ALA A 41 -7.60 16.26 1.26
N ASP A 42 -6.73 17.18 1.68
CA ASP A 42 -6.10 18.16 0.78
C ASP A 42 -4.94 17.58 -0.05
N GLN A 43 -4.54 16.33 0.16
CA GLN A 43 -3.46 15.71 -0.60
C GLN A 43 -3.98 15.00 -1.86
N ALA A 44 -3.47 15.41 -3.02
CA ALA A 44 -3.85 14.83 -4.30
C ALA A 44 -3.28 13.39 -4.47
N PRO A 45 -4.08 12.41 -4.95
CA PRO A 45 -3.68 11.00 -5.07
C PRO A 45 -2.40 10.76 -5.89
N ALA A 46 -2.16 11.58 -6.92
CA ALA A 46 -1.02 11.44 -7.83
C ALA A 46 0.26 12.14 -7.32
N GLY A 47 0.16 13.00 -6.32
CA GLY A 47 1.27 13.79 -5.76
C GLY A 47 1.86 13.23 -4.47
N LEU A 48 1.37 12.07 -4.03
CA LEU A 48 1.85 11.41 -2.82
C LEU A 48 3.27 10.90 -3.04
N VAL A 49 4.25 11.73 -2.73
CA VAL A 49 5.57 11.24 -2.36
C VAL A 49 5.34 10.27 -1.20
N PRO A 50 5.95 9.07 -1.19
CA PRO A 50 5.91 8.24 0.00
C PRO A 50 6.45 9.08 1.16
N HIS A 51 5.52 9.61 1.95
CA HIS A 51 5.83 10.45 3.10
C HIS A 51 6.79 9.66 3.99
N GLY A 52 7.78 10.39 4.51
CA GLY A 52 8.94 9.84 5.19
C GLY A 52 8.61 8.95 6.39
N PRO A 53 9.64 8.40 7.05
CA PRO A 53 9.51 7.40 8.11
C PRO A 53 8.68 7.83 9.33
N ASP A 54 8.25 9.08 9.42
CA ASP A 54 7.50 9.65 10.54
C ASP A 54 5.98 9.39 10.48
N GLN A 55 5.46 8.83 9.38
CA GLN A 55 4.04 8.52 9.27
C GLN A 55 3.78 7.11 9.80
N GLU A 56 3.00 7.01 10.86
CA GLU A 56 2.68 5.72 11.48
C GLU A 56 1.53 5.02 10.73
N PRO A 57 1.61 3.68 10.56
CA PRO A 57 0.51 2.93 10.01
C PRO A 57 -0.71 3.01 10.93
N VAL A 58 -1.87 3.22 10.34
CA VAL A 58 -3.15 3.29 11.05
C VAL A 58 -3.82 1.92 11.04
N ASP A 59 -4.39 1.53 12.18
CA ASP A 59 -5.29 0.38 12.23
C ASP A 59 -6.66 0.80 11.73
N LEU A 60 -7.01 0.41 10.50
CA LEU A 60 -8.31 0.70 9.90
C LEU A 60 -9.50 0.10 10.67
N ARG A 61 -9.28 -0.78 11.64
CA ARG A 61 -10.34 -1.30 12.52
C ARG A 61 -10.63 -0.35 13.68
N ASN A 62 -9.81 0.68 13.89
CA ASN A 62 -10.03 1.67 14.93
C ASN A 62 -11.17 2.62 14.52
N PRO A 63 -12.29 2.69 15.29
CA PRO A 63 -13.40 3.59 14.99
C PRO A 63 -13.07 5.07 15.26
N ASP A 64 -12.05 5.36 16.06
CA ASP A 64 -11.59 6.73 16.39
C ASP A 64 -10.58 7.27 15.38
N LEU A 65 -10.43 6.62 14.22
CA LEU A 65 -9.60 7.14 13.15
C LEU A 65 -10.11 8.53 12.75
N PRO A 66 -9.26 9.58 12.77
CA PRO A 66 -9.67 10.90 12.33
C PRO A 66 -10.23 10.80 10.91
N ALA A 67 -11.16 11.68 10.56
CA ALA A 67 -11.77 11.74 9.23
C ALA A 67 -10.68 12.00 8.17
N ALA A 68 -10.02 10.94 7.76
CA ALA A 68 -9.02 10.93 6.72
C ALA A 68 -9.77 11.13 5.41
N GLY A 69 -9.34 12.09 4.60
CA GLY A 69 -9.94 12.26 3.29
C GLY A 69 -9.58 11.11 2.35
N HIS A 70 -8.41 10.49 2.55
CA HIS A 70 -7.98 9.34 1.76
C HIS A 70 -7.23 8.31 2.63
N ILE A 71 -7.24 7.07 2.18
CA ILE A 71 -6.48 5.97 2.77
C ILE A 71 -5.44 5.48 1.77
N MET A 72 -4.17 5.50 2.16
CA MET A 72 -3.08 4.89 1.41
C MET A 72 -2.84 3.47 1.93
N LEU A 73 -2.89 2.50 1.03
CA LEU A 73 -2.54 1.11 1.28
C LEU A 73 -1.21 0.81 0.60
N ARG A 74 -0.16 0.53 1.37
CA ARG A 74 1.12 0.02 0.88
C ARG A 74 1.13 -1.50 1.00
N VAL A 75 1.48 -2.19 -0.08
CA VAL A 75 1.56 -3.65 -0.13
C VAL A 75 2.95 -4.04 -0.58
N TYR A 76 3.66 -4.81 0.25
CA TYR A 76 5.01 -5.25 -0.07
C TYR A 76 4.97 -6.57 -0.83
N LEU A 77 5.69 -6.61 -1.95
CA LEU A 77 5.69 -7.69 -2.92
C LEU A 77 7.05 -8.38 -2.88
N GLU A 78 7.04 -9.68 -2.62
CA GLU A 78 8.25 -10.50 -2.57
C GLU A 78 8.49 -11.25 -3.88
N THR A 79 7.42 -11.54 -4.61
CA THR A 79 7.47 -12.28 -5.88
C THR A 79 6.73 -11.56 -7.00
N VAL A 80 7.09 -11.88 -8.25
CA VAL A 80 6.38 -11.42 -9.46
C VAL A 80 4.92 -11.89 -9.47
N ARG A 81 4.63 -13.05 -8.87
CA ARG A 81 3.26 -13.55 -8.74
C ARG A 81 2.44 -12.65 -7.81
N ASP A 82 3.01 -12.23 -6.68
CA ASP A 82 2.34 -11.32 -5.76
C ASP A 82 2.03 -10.00 -6.44
N GLU A 83 2.96 -9.48 -7.26
CA GLU A 83 2.74 -8.26 -8.03
C GLU A 83 1.52 -8.37 -8.94
N GLN A 84 1.38 -9.45 -9.70
CA GLN A 84 0.24 -9.64 -10.59
C GLN A 84 -1.08 -9.75 -9.82
N LEU A 85 -1.09 -10.50 -8.71
CA LEU A 85 -2.26 -10.65 -7.86
C LEU A 85 -2.68 -9.34 -7.20
N VAL A 86 -1.71 -8.59 -6.66
CA VAL A 86 -1.94 -7.32 -5.98
C VAL A 86 -2.36 -6.24 -6.98
N ALA A 87 -1.68 -6.14 -8.13
CA ALA A 87 -2.08 -5.18 -9.17
C ALA A 87 -3.51 -5.44 -9.64
N GLY A 88 -3.88 -6.70 -9.89
CA GLY A 88 -5.25 -7.07 -10.22
C GLY A 88 -6.23 -6.68 -9.12
N ALA A 89 -5.97 -7.10 -7.89
CA ALA A 89 -6.86 -6.81 -6.75
C ALA A 89 -7.05 -5.30 -6.50
N LEU A 90 -6.00 -4.49 -6.66
CA LEU A 90 -6.07 -3.04 -6.49
C LEU A 90 -6.80 -2.35 -7.64
N LEU A 91 -6.55 -2.77 -8.89
CA LEU A 91 -7.23 -2.23 -10.08
C LEU A 91 -8.72 -2.62 -10.14
N GLU A 92 -9.09 -3.79 -9.61
CA GLU A 92 -10.48 -4.24 -9.47
C GLU A 92 -11.19 -3.65 -8.23
N SER A 93 -10.46 -2.91 -7.41
CA SER A 93 -11.01 -2.19 -6.25
C SER A 93 -11.26 -0.72 -6.62
N PRO A 94 -12.11 0.01 -5.88
CA PRO A 94 -12.36 1.43 -6.11
C PRO A 94 -11.19 2.30 -5.61
N ALA A 95 -9.97 1.98 -6.04
CA ALA A 95 -8.78 2.79 -5.81
C ALA A 95 -8.79 3.97 -6.80
N GLU A 96 -8.55 5.17 -6.31
CA GLU A 96 -8.42 6.38 -7.12
C GLU A 96 -7.07 6.46 -7.84
N SER A 97 -6.06 5.80 -7.26
CA SER A 97 -4.74 5.70 -7.86
C SER A 97 -4.07 4.40 -7.43
N VAL A 98 -3.35 3.79 -8.36
CA VAL A 98 -2.48 2.62 -8.11
C VAL A 98 -1.10 2.93 -8.66
N GLN A 99 -0.08 2.78 -7.82
CA GLN A 99 1.31 3.03 -8.17
C GLN A 99 2.16 1.81 -7.82
N LEU A 100 3.12 1.46 -8.68
CA LEU A 100 4.11 0.41 -8.42
C LEU A 100 5.49 1.06 -8.24
N HIS A 101 6.13 0.74 -7.13
CA HIS A 101 7.44 1.24 -6.74
C HIS A 101 8.44 0.09 -6.64
N ASP A 102 9.63 0.25 -7.23
CA ASP A 102 10.75 -0.64 -6.98
C ASP A 102 11.39 -0.28 -5.62
N VAL A 103 11.37 -1.22 -4.67
CA VAL A 103 12.03 -1.07 -3.37
C VAL A 103 13.39 -1.74 -3.47
N ASN A 104 14.43 -0.94 -3.70
CA ASN A 104 15.79 -1.46 -3.56
C ASN A 104 15.98 -1.95 -2.12
N PRO A 105 16.40 -3.21 -1.89
CA PRO A 105 16.89 -3.57 -0.56
C PRO A 105 18.03 -2.60 -0.21
N PRO A 106 18.12 -2.11 1.03
CA PRO A 106 19.29 -1.37 1.45
C PRO A 106 20.50 -2.21 1.07
N ARG A 107 21.40 -1.61 0.29
CA ARG A 107 22.64 -2.23 -0.14
C ARG A 107 23.35 -2.63 1.16
N THR A 108 23.24 -3.88 1.57
CA THR A 108 24.06 -4.40 2.65
C THR A 108 25.48 -4.20 2.16
N ALA A 109 26.16 -3.19 2.71
CA ALA A 109 27.57 -2.99 2.48
C ALA A 109 28.23 -4.29 2.93
N LEU A 110 28.68 -5.08 1.96
CA LEU A 110 29.66 -6.12 2.19
C LEU A 110 30.90 -5.40 2.72
N HIS A 111 31.19 -5.58 4.00
CA HIS A 111 32.50 -5.37 4.59
C HIS A 111 32.84 -6.61 5.42
#